data_AF-A0A433DB95-F1
#
_entry.id   AF-A0A433DB95-F1
#
_cell.length_a   1.000
_cell.length_b   1.000
_cell.length_c   1.000
_cell.angle_alpha   90.00
_cell.angle_beta   90.00
_cell.angle_gamma   90.00
#
_symmetry.space_group_name_H-M   'P 1'
#
loop_
_entity.id
_entity.type
_entity.pdbx_description
1 polymer ?
#
loop_
_entity_poly.entity_id
_entity_poly.type
_entity_poly.pdbx_seq_one_letter_code
_entity_poly.pdbx_strand_id
1 'polypeptide(L)'
;MLCSETTKNYLINYARPLIYSTFLSYSSLASIKCAYQMLSEGKTEEVGFVVLVTDVTSRFDYIDSTIDVYHQLQRHVHALTRRFREAVGAKLPREVLLTSTSPIQGIVLQGNLPVRTLAANLNYLGYIVKPIASPTVPMGRERVRICLHGHNTVEEVDRLVNAIHAFFVGDEGKKILEDMGAGTRKDGVLAML
;
A
#
# COMPACT_ATOMS: atom_id res chain seq x y z
N MET A 1 2.63 5.92 22.10
CA MET A 1 2.55 4.46 22.36
C MET A 1 1.33 4.22 23.24
N LEU A 2 0.41 3.36 22.82
CA LEU A 2 -0.74 2.98 23.66
C LEU A 2 -0.28 1.84 24.58
N CYS A 3 -0.03 2.13 25.86
CA CYS A 3 0.51 1.19 26.84
C CYS A 3 0.05 1.55 28.26
N SER A 4 0.29 0.66 29.24
CA SER A 4 -0.06 0.92 30.64
C SER A 4 0.74 2.08 31.24
N GLU A 5 0.20 2.71 32.29
CA GLU A 5 0.85 3.87 32.91
C GLU A 5 2.24 3.53 33.48
N THR A 6 2.42 2.32 34.03
CA THR A 6 3.72 1.85 34.51
C THR A 6 4.74 1.76 33.37
N THR A 7 4.38 1.16 32.23
CA THR A 7 5.27 1.07 31.07
C THR A 7 5.57 2.45 30.49
N LYS A 8 4.58 3.34 30.44
CA LYS A 8 4.74 4.72 30.00
C LYS A 8 5.73 5.49 30.90
N ASN A 9 5.56 5.43 32.21
CA ASN A 9 6.47 6.08 33.17
C ASN A 9 7.87 5.50 33.09
N TYR A 10 8.01 4.19 32.90
CA TYR A 10 9.31 3.58 32.69
C TYR A 10 9.98 4.11 31.41
N LEU A 11 9.26 4.15 30.29
CA LEU A 11 9.80 4.63 29.01
C LEU A 11 10.19 6.11 29.06
N ILE A 12 9.38 6.97 29.68
CA ILE A 12 9.68 8.40 29.83
C ILE A 12 10.98 8.62 30.61
N ASN A 13 11.20 7.83 31.67
CA ASN A 13 12.37 8.02 32.54
C ASN A 13 13.63 7.28 32.07
N TYR A 14 13.52 6.20 31.29
CA TYR A 14 14.66 5.34 30.96
C TYR A 14 14.93 5.15 29.46
N ALA A 15 13.99 5.46 28.55
CA ALA A 15 14.19 5.23 27.13
C ALA A 15 15.07 6.31 26.50
N ARG A 16 16.34 5.98 26.21
CA ARG A 16 17.30 6.89 25.56
C ARG A 16 16.77 7.55 24.27
N PRO A 17 16.08 6.83 23.34
CA PRO A 17 15.53 7.46 22.14
C PRO A 17 14.44 8.51 22.41
N LEU A 18 13.83 8.50 23.60
CA LEU A 18 12.83 9.47 24.01
C LEU A 18 13.44 10.66 24.76
N ILE A 19 14.48 10.41 25.58
CA ILE A 19 15.13 11.43 26.41
C ILE A 19 16.12 12.28 25.61
N TYR A 20 16.89 11.65 24.72
CA TYR A 20 17.98 12.29 23.98
C TYR A 20 17.61 12.61 22.52
N SER A 21 16.32 12.82 22.25
CA SER A 21 15.80 13.19 20.93
C SER A 21 14.96 14.46 21.04
N THR A 22 14.94 15.25 19.98
CA THR A 22 14.14 16.49 19.94
C THR A 22 12.66 16.16 19.86
N PHE A 23 11.85 16.84 20.66
CA PHE A 23 10.39 16.71 20.59
C PHE A 23 9.86 17.19 19.23
N LEU A 24 8.73 16.60 18.82
CA LEU A 24 8.01 17.02 17.63
C LEU A 24 7.56 18.49 17.74
N SER A 25 7.61 19.26 16.65
CA SER A 25 7.20 20.67 16.64
C SER A 25 5.72 20.82 17.05
N TYR A 26 5.38 21.96 17.70
CA TYR A 26 3.99 22.27 18.07
C TYR A 26 3.04 22.26 16.87
N SER A 27 3.51 22.73 15.70
CA SER A 27 2.73 22.69 14.45
C SER A 27 2.36 21.27 14.05
N SER A 28 3.32 20.34 14.11
CA SER A 28 3.08 18.93 13.79
C SER A 28 2.17 18.27 14.83
N LEU A 29 2.30 18.64 16.11
CA LEU A 29 1.41 18.15 17.18
C LEU A 29 -0.05 18.59 16.94
N ALA A 30 -0.24 19.86 16.55
CA ALA A 30 -1.55 20.41 16.19
C ALA A 30 -2.12 19.69 14.96
N SER A 31 -1.32 19.49 13.91
CA SER A 31 -1.75 18.75 12.71
C SER A 31 -2.17 17.31 13.03
N ILE A 32 -1.42 16.61 13.89
CA ILE A 32 -1.80 15.27 14.35
C ILE A 32 -3.13 15.33 15.08
N LYS A 33 -3.32 16.26 16.04
CA LYS A 33 -4.58 16.42 16.76
C LYS A 33 -5.76 16.68 15.82
N CYS A 34 -5.59 17.61 14.88
CA CYS A 34 -6.61 17.92 13.87
C CYS A 34 -6.93 16.71 13.00
N ALA A 35 -5.91 15.96 12.53
CA ALA A 35 -6.12 14.75 11.74
C ALA A 35 -6.92 13.69 12.52
N TYR A 36 -6.63 13.50 13.81
CA TYR A 36 -7.40 12.59 14.66
C TYR A 36 -8.84 13.07 14.88
N GLN A 37 -9.05 14.37 15.10
CA GLN A 37 -10.40 14.95 15.23
C GLN A 37 -11.20 14.75 13.94
N MET A 38 -10.61 15.05 12.78
CA MET A 38 -11.23 14.83 11.48
C MET A 38 -11.52 13.36 11.21
N LEU A 39 -10.65 12.44 11.64
CA LEU A 39 -10.88 11.00 11.54
C LEU A 39 -12.03 10.54 12.46
N SER A 40 -12.12 11.07 13.69
CA SER A 40 -13.24 10.77 14.60
C SER A 40 -14.57 11.38 14.13
N GLU A 41 -14.50 12.49 13.39
CA GLU A 41 -15.64 13.19 12.79
C GLU A 41 -15.86 12.80 11.33
N GLY A 42 -15.13 11.81 10.78
CA GLY A 42 -15.18 11.30 9.39
C GLY A 42 -15.27 12.33 8.24
N LYS A 43 -14.71 13.53 8.44
CA LYS A 43 -14.64 14.62 7.43
C LYS A 43 -13.43 14.49 6.48
N THR A 44 -13.04 13.28 6.10
CA THR A 44 -11.73 13.03 5.45
C THR A 44 -11.65 13.29 3.95
N GLU A 45 -12.77 13.50 3.24
CA GLU A 45 -12.74 13.58 1.77
C GLU A 45 -12.56 14.99 1.19
N GLU A 46 -12.72 16.06 1.97
CA GLU A 46 -12.79 17.42 1.39
C GLU A 46 -11.89 18.49 2.04
N VAL A 47 -10.76 18.09 2.65
CA VAL A 47 -9.82 19.08 3.20
C VAL A 47 -8.52 19.11 2.42
N GLY A 48 -8.63 19.64 1.21
CA GLY A 48 -7.50 20.31 0.59
C GLY A 48 -7.16 21.57 1.38
N PHE A 49 -6.22 21.47 2.33
CA PHE A 49 -5.35 22.53 2.89
C PHE A 49 -5.95 23.89 3.37
N VAL A 50 -7.23 24.21 3.16
CA VAL A 50 -7.78 25.58 3.26
C VAL A 50 -8.66 25.81 4.50
N VAL A 51 -9.07 24.76 5.23
CA VAL A 51 -10.13 24.90 6.27
C VAL A 51 -9.59 25.21 7.68
N LEU A 52 -8.28 25.17 7.95
CA LEU A 52 -7.79 25.27 9.34
C LEU A 52 -7.80 26.67 9.97
N VAL A 53 -8.33 27.71 9.32
CA VAL A 53 -8.30 29.07 9.89
C VAL A 53 -9.68 29.60 10.35
N THR A 54 -10.81 29.01 9.96
CA THR A 54 -12.10 29.71 10.08
C THR A 54 -13.27 29.00 10.74
N ASP A 55 -13.11 27.85 11.42
CA ASP A 55 -14.29 27.19 11.99
C ASP A 55 -14.09 26.58 13.38
N VAL A 56 -14.15 27.43 14.40
CA VAL A 56 -14.22 27.03 15.82
C VAL A 56 -15.68 27.05 16.33
N THR A 57 -16.66 27.37 15.50
CA THR A 57 -18.05 27.50 15.99
C THR A 57 -19.04 27.12 14.92
N SER A 58 -19.36 25.82 14.80
CA SER A 58 -20.76 25.37 14.84
C SER A 58 -20.93 23.88 14.53
N ARG A 59 -21.97 23.33 15.18
CA ARG A 59 -22.83 22.20 14.82
C ARG A 59 -22.52 20.83 15.41
N PHE A 60 -23.55 20.39 16.14
CA PHE A 60 -23.67 19.22 17.00
C PHE A 60 -24.53 18.11 16.36
N ASP A 61 -24.85 18.16 15.06
CA ASP A 61 -25.76 17.21 14.42
C ASP A 61 -25.10 16.54 13.20
N TYR A 62 -24.06 15.71 13.35
CA TYR A 62 -23.42 15.06 12.19
C TYR A 62 -22.64 13.76 12.52
N ILE A 63 -23.22 12.86 13.32
CA ILE A 63 -22.55 11.59 13.68
C ILE A 63 -22.95 10.42 12.75
N ASP A 64 -24.18 10.38 12.24
CA ASP A 64 -24.65 9.24 11.43
C ASP A 64 -24.15 9.26 9.97
N SER A 65 -24.18 10.43 9.31
CA SER A 65 -23.68 10.60 7.92
C SER A 65 -22.16 10.40 7.77
N THR A 66 -21.45 10.61 8.88
CA THR A 66 -20.00 10.54 9.00
C THR A 66 -19.47 9.10 8.97
N ILE A 67 -20.21 8.18 9.59
CA ILE A 67 -19.88 6.74 9.64
C ILE A 67 -20.01 6.12 8.25
N ASP A 68 -21.01 6.55 7.47
CA ASP A 68 -21.29 6.05 6.13
C ASP A 68 -20.17 6.37 5.12
N VAL A 69 -19.62 7.60 5.17
CA VAL A 69 -18.53 8.05 4.30
C VAL A 69 -17.24 7.26 4.57
N TYR A 70 -16.88 7.09 5.85
CA TYR A 70 -15.71 6.28 6.21
C TYR A 70 -15.86 4.83 5.74
N HIS A 71 -17.04 4.24 5.93
CA HIS A 71 -17.33 2.91 5.41
C HIS A 71 -17.31 2.85 3.89
N GLN A 72 -17.68 3.92 3.19
CA GLN A 72 -17.64 3.98 1.72
C GLN A 72 -16.20 3.98 1.21
N LEU A 73 -15.32 4.79 1.79
CA LEU A 73 -13.90 4.82 1.43
C LEU A 73 -13.22 3.48 1.72
N GLN A 74 -13.48 2.89 2.88
CA GLN A 74 -12.98 1.56 3.20
C GLN A 74 -13.52 0.49 2.23
N ARG A 75 -14.82 0.50 1.92
CA ARG A 75 -15.42 -0.44 0.95
C ARG A 75 -14.78 -0.29 -0.41
N HIS A 76 -14.55 0.95 -0.86
CA HIS A 76 -13.90 1.25 -2.14
C HIS A 76 -12.48 0.69 -2.20
N VAL A 77 -11.63 0.97 -1.21
CA VAL A 77 -10.26 0.45 -1.19
C VAL A 77 -10.24 -1.09 -1.14
N HIS A 78 -11.14 -1.72 -0.40
CA HIS A 78 -11.28 -3.18 -0.41
C HIS A 78 -11.73 -3.72 -1.77
N ALA A 79 -12.65 -3.01 -2.46
CA ALA A 79 -13.08 -3.37 -3.81
C ALA A 79 -11.93 -3.26 -4.82
N LEU A 80 -11.14 -2.17 -4.77
CA LEU A 80 -9.93 -2.02 -5.58
C LEU A 80 -8.92 -3.12 -5.31
N THR A 81 -8.70 -3.46 -4.03
CA THR A 81 -7.80 -4.53 -3.62
C THR A 81 -8.24 -5.88 -4.20
N ARG A 82 -9.55 -6.16 -4.14
CA ARG A 82 -10.12 -7.38 -4.73
C ARG A 82 -9.94 -7.40 -6.25
N ARG A 83 -10.29 -6.32 -6.93
CA ARG A 83 -10.15 -6.20 -8.39
C ARG A 83 -8.70 -6.39 -8.84
N PHE A 84 -7.74 -5.74 -8.16
CA PHE A 84 -6.32 -5.92 -8.44
C PHE A 84 -5.91 -7.39 -8.35
N ARG A 85 -6.30 -8.08 -7.28
CA ARG A 85 -5.95 -9.48 -7.05
C ARG A 85 -6.58 -10.41 -8.08
N GLU A 86 -7.84 -10.19 -8.43
CA GLU A 86 -8.55 -10.97 -9.46
C GLU A 86 -7.92 -10.76 -10.85
N ALA A 87 -7.66 -9.50 -11.21
CA ALA A 87 -7.08 -9.16 -12.51
C ALA A 87 -5.63 -9.67 -12.66
N VAL A 88 -4.81 -9.59 -11.60
CA VAL A 88 -3.47 -10.19 -11.59
C VAL A 88 -3.55 -11.71 -11.64
N GLY A 89 -4.42 -12.34 -10.84
CA GLY A 89 -4.58 -13.79 -10.80
C GLY A 89 -5.12 -14.41 -12.10
N ALA A 90 -5.80 -13.62 -12.94
CA ALA A 90 -6.23 -14.03 -14.27
C ALA A 90 -5.11 -13.98 -15.32
N LYS A 91 -4.09 -13.14 -15.11
CA LYS A 91 -3.05 -12.84 -16.10
C LYS A 91 -1.66 -13.37 -15.74
N LEU A 92 -1.41 -13.65 -14.46
CA LEU A 92 -0.10 -14.03 -13.92
C LEU A 92 -0.22 -15.24 -13.00
N PRO A 93 0.84 -16.05 -12.87
CA PRO A 93 0.87 -17.16 -11.92
C PRO A 93 0.60 -16.67 -10.49
N ARG A 94 -0.18 -17.44 -9.73
CA ARG A 94 -0.59 -17.07 -8.35
C ARG A 94 0.60 -16.91 -7.39
N GLU A 95 1.72 -17.57 -7.68
CA GLU A 95 2.96 -17.53 -6.90
C GLU A 95 3.63 -16.16 -6.90
N VAL A 96 3.37 -15.36 -7.94
CA VAL A 96 3.89 -14.00 -8.10
C VAL A 96 3.14 -13.01 -7.20
N LEU A 97 1.96 -13.35 -6.68
CA LEU A 97 1.15 -12.45 -5.87
C LEU A 97 1.30 -12.76 -4.37
N LEU A 98 1.60 -11.73 -3.57
CA LEU A 98 1.60 -11.84 -2.12
C LEU A 98 0.20 -12.20 -1.58
N THR A 99 0.16 -13.14 -0.65
CA THR A 99 -1.06 -13.51 0.09
C THR A 99 -1.42 -12.42 1.12
N SER A 100 -2.04 -11.33 0.65
CA SER A 100 -2.46 -10.18 1.47
C SER A 100 -3.89 -9.75 1.10
N THR A 101 -4.74 -9.58 2.12
CA THR A 101 -6.07 -8.97 1.98
C THR A 101 -6.07 -7.47 2.26
N SER A 102 -4.92 -6.91 2.66
CA SER A 102 -4.79 -5.49 2.97
C SER A 102 -4.63 -4.65 1.69
N PRO A 103 -4.84 -3.32 1.73
CA PRO A 103 -4.57 -2.43 0.59
C PRO A 103 -3.11 -2.43 0.10
N ILE A 104 -2.19 -2.99 0.91
CA ILE A 104 -0.81 -3.22 0.53
C ILE A 104 -0.72 -4.57 -0.18
N GLN A 105 -0.49 -4.51 -1.47
CA GLN A 105 -0.28 -5.66 -2.34
C GLN A 105 1.20 -5.77 -2.72
N GLY A 106 1.62 -6.96 -3.14
CA GLY A 106 3.02 -7.23 -3.47
C GLY A 106 3.15 -8.19 -4.64
N ILE A 107 4.03 -7.84 -5.58
CA ILE A 107 4.47 -8.73 -6.65
C ILE A 107 5.81 -9.32 -6.23
N VAL A 108 5.81 -10.60 -5.86
CA VAL A 108 6.96 -11.36 -5.37
C VAL A 108 7.77 -11.86 -6.55
N LEU A 109 9.06 -11.56 -6.57
CA LEU A 109 10.01 -12.06 -7.56
C LEU A 109 11.27 -12.53 -6.85
N GLN A 110 11.92 -13.57 -7.37
CA GLN A 110 13.16 -14.06 -6.76
C GLN A 110 14.33 -13.16 -7.13
N GLY A 111 14.98 -12.57 -6.12
CA GLY A 111 16.20 -11.81 -6.29
C GLY A 111 16.00 -10.30 -6.45
N ASN A 112 17.07 -9.57 -6.12
CA ASN A 112 17.05 -8.10 -6.06
C ASN A 112 16.92 -7.45 -7.45
N LEU A 113 17.55 -8.02 -8.48
CA LEU A 113 17.59 -7.44 -9.81
C LEU A 113 16.19 -7.46 -10.47
N PRO A 114 15.47 -8.60 -10.56
CA PRO A 114 14.12 -8.63 -11.12
C PRO A 114 13.14 -7.66 -10.47
N VAL A 115 13.15 -7.58 -9.12
CA VAL A 115 12.29 -6.65 -8.36
C VAL A 115 12.60 -5.20 -8.69
N ARG A 116 13.88 -4.85 -8.81
CA ARG A 116 14.30 -3.48 -9.17
C ARG A 116 13.98 -3.15 -10.62
N THR A 117 14.14 -4.11 -11.54
CA THR A 117 13.82 -3.92 -12.97
C THR A 117 12.32 -3.69 -13.16
N LEU A 118 11.47 -4.54 -12.58
CA LEU A 118 10.01 -4.34 -12.64
C LEU A 118 9.61 -2.99 -12.03
N ALA A 119 10.16 -2.64 -10.86
CA ALA A 119 9.87 -1.36 -10.25
C ALA A 119 10.33 -0.18 -11.12
N ALA A 120 11.51 -0.26 -11.73
CA ALA A 120 12.03 0.79 -12.61
C ALA A 120 11.15 0.97 -13.86
N ASN A 121 10.71 -0.14 -14.48
CA ASN A 121 9.81 -0.11 -15.62
C ASN A 121 8.47 0.56 -15.27
N LEU A 122 7.85 0.14 -14.16
CA LEU A 122 6.59 0.73 -13.70
C LEU A 122 6.74 2.23 -13.34
N ASN A 123 7.85 2.61 -12.71
CA ASN A 123 8.15 4.02 -12.43
C ASN A 123 8.35 4.83 -13.72
N TYR A 124 8.99 4.27 -14.74
CA TYR A 124 9.13 4.90 -16.06
C TYR A 124 7.77 5.13 -16.73
N LEU A 125 6.82 4.20 -16.56
CA LEU A 125 5.43 4.33 -17.02
C LEU A 125 4.57 5.29 -16.17
N GLY A 126 5.16 5.93 -15.14
CA GLY A 126 4.49 6.91 -14.29
C GLY A 126 3.86 6.35 -13.01
N TYR A 127 4.01 5.05 -12.72
CA TYR A 127 3.52 4.46 -11.47
C TYR A 127 4.53 4.54 -10.35
N ILE A 128 4.13 5.13 -9.20
CA ILE A 128 5.01 5.20 -8.03
C ILE A 128 4.95 3.89 -7.25
N VAL A 129 5.89 2.99 -7.54
CA VAL A 129 6.03 1.70 -6.85
C VAL A 129 7.39 1.56 -6.19
N LYS A 130 7.43 0.86 -5.04
CA LYS A 130 8.67 0.70 -4.26
C LYS A 130 9.16 -0.75 -4.29
N PRO A 131 10.41 -1.01 -4.75
CA PRO A 131 11.01 -2.32 -4.62
C PRO A 131 11.42 -2.55 -3.17
N ILE A 132 11.06 -3.72 -2.61
CA ILE A 132 11.50 -4.20 -1.30
C ILE A 132 12.43 -5.37 -1.54
N ALA A 133 13.73 -5.12 -1.35
CA ALA A 133 14.82 -6.02 -1.68
C ALA A 133 15.60 -6.45 -0.43
N SER A 134 16.37 -7.53 -0.52
CA SER A 134 17.33 -7.93 0.51
C SER A 134 18.39 -6.83 0.69
N PRO A 135 18.80 -6.47 1.93
CA PRO A 135 18.61 -7.20 3.21
C PRO A 135 17.35 -6.80 4.02
N THR A 136 16.47 -5.93 3.48
CA THR A 136 15.27 -5.49 4.23
C THR A 136 14.24 -6.61 4.38
N VAL A 137 14.26 -7.58 3.46
CA VAL A 137 13.45 -8.80 3.51
C VAL A 137 14.35 -10.01 3.27
N PRO A 138 13.99 -11.21 3.77
CA PRO A 138 14.74 -12.43 3.50
C PRO A 138 14.95 -12.67 2.00
N MET A 139 16.10 -13.25 1.64
CA MET A 139 16.40 -13.63 0.26
C MET A 139 15.31 -14.56 -0.30
N GLY A 140 14.90 -14.34 -1.55
CA GLY A 140 13.83 -15.08 -2.22
C GLY A 140 12.41 -14.61 -1.85
N ARG A 141 12.27 -13.60 -0.99
CA ARG A 141 10.99 -12.95 -0.64
C ARG A 141 10.96 -11.47 -1.03
N GLU A 142 11.82 -11.09 -1.96
CA GLU A 142 11.82 -9.76 -2.54
C GLU A 142 10.51 -9.51 -3.28
N ARG A 143 10.06 -8.25 -3.28
CA ARG A 143 8.78 -7.89 -3.89
C ARG A 143 8.70 -6.43 -4.27
N VAL A 144 7.94 -6.13 -5.32
CA VAL A 144 7.48 -4.76 -5.60
C VAL A 144 6.25 -4.50 -4.76
N ARG A 145 6.34 -3.54 -3.83
CA ARG A 145 5.23 -3.13 -2.96
C ARG A 145 4.35 -2.11 -3.67
N ILE A 146 3.06 -2.43 -3.76
CA ILE A 146 2.00 -1.58 -4.33
C ILE A 146 1.05 -1.19 -3.20
N CYS A 147 0.77 0.10 -3.06
CA CYS A 147 -0.14 0.61 -2.05
C CYS A 147 -1.36 1.21 -2.76
N LEU A 148 -2.53 0.58 -2.58
CA LEU A 148 -3.80 1.12 -3.05
C LEU A 148 -4.39 2.06 -2.00
N HIS A 149 -4.95 3.19 -2.43
CA HIS A 149 -5.59 4.18 -1.58
C HIS A 149 -6.94 4.62 -2.13
N GLY A 150 -7.73 5.31 -1.30
CA GLY A 150 -9.11 5.69 -1.61
C GLY A 150 -9.29 6.54 -2.86
N HIS A 151 -8.33 7.41 -3.18
CA HIS A 151 -8.37 8.22 -4.39
C HIS A 151 -8.03 7.46 -5.68
N ASN A 152 -7.62 6.18 -5.61
CA ASN A 152 -7.36 5.44 -6.84
C ASN A 152 -8.67 5.12 -7.55
N THR A 153 -8.64 5.22 -8.86
CA THR A 153 -9.76 4.80 -9.70
C THR A 153 -9.63 3.33 -10.08
N VAL A 154 -10.75 2.75 -10.46
CA VAL A 154 -10.81 1.37 -10.92
C VAL A 154 -9.97 1.19 -12.21
N GLU A 155 -10.02 2.18 -13.09
CA GLU A 155 -9.31 2.21 -14.35
C GLU A 155 -7.80 2.35 -14.15
N GLU A 156 -7.35 3.10 -13.14
CA GLU A 156 -5.94 3.16 -12.76
C GLU A 156 -5.41 1.80 -12.33
N VAL A 157 -6.19 1.07 -11.53
CA VAL A 157 -5.83 -0.29 -11.10
C VAL A 157 -5.71 -1.22 -12.30
N ASP A 158 -6.66 -1.18 -13.23
CA ASP A 158 -6.59 -2.01 -14.43
C ASP A 158 -5.41 -1.66 -15.33
N ARG A 159 -5.12 -0.36 -15.53
CA ARG A 159 -3.96 0.08 -16.29
C ARG A 159 -2.65 -0.38 -15.65
N LEU A 160 -2.56 -0.35 -14.32
CA LEU A 160 -1.41 -0.88 -13.58
C LEU A 160 -1.27 -2.38 -13.82
N VAL A 161 -2.34 -3.16 -13.70
CA VAL A 161 -2.30 -4.61 -13.94
C VAL A 161 -1.89 -4.92 -15.39
N ASN A 162 -2.39 -4.15 -16.35
CA ASN A 162 -2.00 -4.29 -17.76
C ASN A 162 -0.52 -3.97 -17.99
N ALA A 163 0.02 -2.94 -17.34
CA ALA A 163 1.43 -2.61 -17.40
C ALA A 163 2.32 -3.73 -16.82
N ILE A 164 1.93 -4.29 -15.67
CA ILE A 164 2.61 -5.44 -15.07
C ILE A 164 2.57 -6.64 -16.02
N HIS A 165 1.40 -6.96 -16.59
CA HIS A 165 1.27 -8.05 -17.55
C HIS A 165 2.14 -7.82 -18.81
N ALA A 166 2.15 -6.61 -19.37
CA ALA A 166 2.97 -6.28 -20.53
C ALA A 166 4.46 -6.49 -20.26
N PHE A 167 4.94 -6.15 -19.05
CA PHE A 167 6.32 -6.43 -18.64
C PHE A 167 6.63 -7.94 -18.68
N PHE A 168 5.74 -8.78 -18.17
CA PHE A 168 5.92 -10.24 -18.15
C PHE A 168 5.75 -10.92 -19.52
N VAL A 169 5.03 -10.31 -20.46
CA VAL A 169 4.93 -10.79 -21.85
C VAL A 169 6.21 -10.50 -22.64
N GLY A 170 6.96 -9.46 -22.29
CA GLY A 170 8.24 -9.12 -22.91
C GLY A 170 9.34 -10.15 -22.60
N ASP A 171 10.39 -10.16 -23.43
CA ASP A 171 11.49 -11.13 -23.33
C ASP A 171 12.20 -11.11 -21.97
N GLU A 172 12.37 -9.92 -21.37
CA GLU A 172 12.95 -9.78 -20.03
C GLU A 172 12.06 -10.38 -18.93
N GLY A 173 10.75 -10.16 -19.01
CA GLY A 173 9.80 -10.67 -18.03
C GLY A 173 9.60 -12.18 -18.11
N LYS A 174 9.63 -12.75 -19.32
CA LYS A 174 9.60 -14.21 -19.53
C LYS A 174 10.80 -14.89 -18.90
N LYS A 175 12.01 -14.36 -19.11
CA LYS A 175 13.23 -14.89 -18.50
C LYS A 175 13.15 -14.88 -16.97
N ILE A 176 12.61 -13.81 -16.37
CA ILE A 176 12.41 -13.71 -14.93
C ILE A 176 11.44 -14.81 -14.43
N LEU A 177 10.35 -15.08 -15.17
CA LEU A 177 9.40 -16.14 -14.80
C LEU A 177 10.00 -17.55 -14.94
N GLU A 178 10.83 -17.77 -15.96
CA GLU A 178 11.57 -19.02 -16.16
C GLU A 178 12.58 -19.26 -15.02
N ASP A 179 13.36 -18.24 -14.67
CA ASP A 179 14.36 -18.28 -13.58
C ASP A 179 13.72 -18.50 -12.20
N MET A 180 12.44 -18.10 -12.00
CA MET A 180 11.70 -18.34 -10.76
C MET A 180 11.31 -19.82 -10.54
N GLY A 181 11.49 -20.69 -11.54
CA GLY A 181 11.19 -22.11 -11.38
C GLY A 181 9.74 -22.47 -11.69
N ALA A 182 9.15 -21.93 -12.76
CA ALA A 182 8.19 -22.72 -13.55
C ALA A 182 8.94 -23.81 -14.33
N GLY A 183 9.68 -24.66 -13.61
CA GLY A 183 10.26 -25.87 -14.16
C GLY A 183 9.10 -26.72 -14.67
N THR A 184 9.02 -26.88 -15.99
CA THR A 184 8.43 -28.04 -16.67
C THR A 184 7.81 -29.08 -15.72
N ARG A 185 6.57 -28.86 -15.29
CA ARG A 185 5.66 -30.00 -15.14
C ARG A 185 5.33 -30.42 -16.56
N LYS A 186 6.07 -31.43 -17.03
CA LYS A 186 5.63 -32.31 -18.11
C LYS A 186 4.27 -32.89 -17.72
N ASP A 187 3.21 -32.18 -18.05
CA ASP A 187 1.86 -32.70 -18.28
C ASP A 187 1.16 -31.61 -19.08
N GLY A 188 1.04 -31.88 -20.39
CA GLY A 188 0.81 -30.87 -21.41
C GLY A 188 -0.51 -30.13 -21.26
N VAL A 189 -0.42 -28.83 -20.95
CA VAL A 189 -1.36 -27.81 -21.44
C VAL A 189 -0.56 -26.52 -21.68
N LEU A 190 0.34 -26.57 -22.65
CA LEU A 190 0.82 -25.37 -23.32
C LEU A 190 0.09 -25.35 -24.68
N ALA A 191 -1.19 -25.00 -24.62
CA ALA A 191 -2.00 -24.73 -25.80
C ALA A 191 -2.93 -23.57 -25.48
N MET A 192 -2.87 -22.55 -26.35
CA MET A 192 -3.63 -21.31 -26.38
C MET A 192 -3.14 -20.16 -25.48
N LEU A 193 -2.00 -19.58 -25.87
CA LEU A 193 -1.99 -18.22 -26.42
C LEU A 193 -1.11 -18.19 -27.68
#